data_AF-A0A1V6FSZ4-F1
#
_entry.id   AF-A0A1V6FSZ4-F1
#
_cell.length_a   1.000
_cell.length_b   1.000
_cell.length_c   1.000
_cell.angle_alpha   90.00
_cell.angle_beta   90.00
_cell.angle_gamma   90.00
#
_symmetry.space_group_name_H-M   'P 1'
#
loop_
_entity.id
_entity.type
_entity.pdbx_description
1 polymer ?
#
loop_
_entity_poly.entity_id
_entity_poly.type
_entity_poly.pdbx_seq_one_letter_code
_entity_poly.pdbx_strand_id
1 'polypeptide(L)'
;MKRSKKASANACADPVLPDKCLVDTNVPIIANQASRTPQPGDRPDECVKACINAILHVIDEKRRGLILDANGEILKEYRKNLKSSGQPGVGDHFLKWVLTYQSSLPEHQIVPINKRGDSYEEFPLHEKLKDFDRSDQKFIAVANAYGKKKKAPILQATDSKWWGWKEALSEVGIEVIFLCPEYVERKFTEKFPNHERNLQ
;
A
#
# COMPACT_ATOMS: atom_id res chain seq x y z
N MET A 1 5.69 -48.72 -0.95
CA MET A 1 6.36 -47.42 -0.68
C MET A 1 5.66 -46.31 -1.47
N LYS A 2 4.75 -45.56 -0.83
CA LYS A 2 4.12 -44.39 -1.44
C LYS A 2 5.06 -43.19 -1.25
N ARG A 3 5.70 -42.72 -2.32
CA ARG A 3 6.42 -41.45 -2.31
C ARG A 3 5.38 -40.32 -2.31
N SER A 4 5.21 -39.65 -1.18
CA SER A 4 4.51 -38.36 -1.11
C SER A 4 5.21 -37.39 -2.06
N LYS A 5 4.48 -36.90 -3.06
CA LYS A 5 4.88 -35.72 -3.83
C LYS A 5 4.89 -34.55 -2.86
N LYS A 6 6.09 -34.05 -2.53
CA LYS A 6 6.28 -32.74 -1.93
C LYS A 6 5.56 -31.74 -2.84
N ALA A 7 4.54 -31.06 -2.32
CA ALA A 7 4.06 -29.83 -2.94
C ALA A 7 5.25 -28.87 -3.01
N SER A 8 5.68 -28.56 -4.22
CA SER A 8 6.66 -27.51 -4.44
C SER A 8 5.98 -26.22 -4.03
N ALA A 9 6.43 -25.60 -2.95
CA ALA A 9 6.10 -24.22 -2.66
C ALA A 9 6.55 -23.41 -3.87
N ASN A 10 5.58 -22.92 -4.65
CA ASN A 10 5.86 -21.95 -5.70
C ASN A 10 6.39 -20.72 -4.97
N ALA A 11 7.68 -20.40 -5.14
CA ALA A 11 8.21 -19.16 -4.63
C ALA A 11 7.42 -18.03 -5.31
N CYS A 12 6.66 -17.25 -4.54
CA CYS A 12 6.01 -16.04 -5.04
C CYS A 12 7.09 -15.18 -5.68
N ALA A 13 6.99 -14.92 -6.99
CA ALA A 13 7.83 -13.93 -7.63
C ALA A 13 7.57 -12.59 -6.95
N ASP A 14 8.64 -11.85 -6.62
CA ASP A 14 8.51 -10.51 -6.06
C ASP A 14 7.67 -9.65 -7.01
N PRO A 15 6.73 -8.82 -6.49
CA PRO A 15 5.89 -7.98 -7.33
C PRO A 15 6.75 -7.00 -8.12
N VAL A 16 6.40 -6.76 -9.38
CA VAL A 16 7.04 -5.72 -10.19
C VAL A 16 6.67 -4.35 -9.61
N LEU A 17 7.67 -3.62 -9.14
CA LEU A 17 7.47 -2.32 -8.50
C LEU A 17 7.47 -1.19 -9.54
N PRO A 18 6.51 -0.25 -9.47
CA PRO A 18 6.38 0.86 -10.42
C PRO A 18 7.43 1.96 -10.17
N ASP A 19 7.73 2.75 -11.19
CA ASP A 19 8.67 3.88 -11.05
C ASP A 19 8.12 5.06 -10.23
N LYS A 20 6.78 5.18 -10.20
CA LYS A 20 6.03 6.21 -9.47
C LYS A 20 4.80 5.57 -8.85
N CYS A 21 4.62 5.75 -7.55
CA CYS A 21 3.50 5.17 -6.82
C CYS A 21 3.18 5.91 -5.53
N LEU A 22 1.97 5.66 -5.05
CA LEU A 22 1.61 5.88 -3.66
C LEU A 22 2.08 4.72 -2.80
N VAL A 23 2.38 5.01 -1.55
CA VAL A 23 2.76 4.00 -0.56
C VAL A 23 1.76 4.09 0.58
N ASP A 24 0.92 3.06 0.76
CA ASP A 24 0.04 3.02 1.92
C ASP A 24 0.86 2.96 3.22
N THR A 25 0.34 3.56 4.30
CA THR A 25 1.06 3.68 5.57
C THR A 25 1.44 2.32 6.18
N ASN A 26 0.69 1.24 5.91
CA ASN A 26 1.08 -0.08 6.41
C ASN A 26 2.40 -0.60 5.80
N VAL A 27 2.81 -0.14 4.62
CA VAL A 27 4.07 -0.59 3.99
C VAL A 27 5.29 -0.21 4.85
N PRO A 28 5.55 1.08 5.17
CA PRO A 28 6.67 1.45 6.03
C PRO A 28 6.51 0.93 7.47
N ILE A 29 5.29 0.84 8.00
CA ILE A 29 5.07 0.24 9.34
C ILE A 29 5.58 -1.21 9.36
N ILE A 30 5.27 -1.98 8.32
CA ILE A 30 5.67 -3.38 8.23
C ILE A 30 7.18 -3.49 8.00
N ALA A 31 7.76 -2.63 7.17
CA ALA A 31 9.20 -2.58 6.93
C ALA A 31 10.03 -2.34 8.21
N ASN A 32 9.48 -1.68 9.22
CA ASN A 32 10.12 -1.48 10.52
C ASN A 32 10.23 -2.75 11.38
N GLN A 33 9.55 -3.84 11.01
CA GLN A 33 9.48 -5.05 11.85
C GLN A 33 10.57 -6.08 11.53
N ALA A 34 11.60 -5.71 10.77
CA ALA A 34 12.70 -6.59 10.37
C ALA A 34 13.41 -7.29 11.54
N SER A 35 13.48 -6.63 12.69
CA SER A 35 14.17 -7.14 13.89
C SER A 35 13.22 -7.82 14.88
N ARG A 36 11.93 -7.99 14.55
CA ARG A 36 10.95 -8.60 15.44
C ARG A 36 11.04 -10.13 15.37
N THR A 37 11.00 -10.79 16.52
CA THR A 37 10.85 -12.26 16.59
C THR A 37 9.43 -12.65 16.12
N PRO A 38 9.29 -13.50 15.09
CA PRO A 38 7.98 -13.95 14.61
C PRO A 38 7.22 -14.74 15.67
N GLN A 39 5.91 -14.50 15.78
CA GLN A 39 4.99 -15.25 16.63
C GLN A 39 4.07 -16.14 15.79
N PRO A 40 3.51 -17.23 16.35
CA PRO A 40 2.52 -18.05 15.65
C PRO A 40 1.33 -17.20 15.16
N GLY A 41 1.00 -17.31 13.88
CA GLY A 41 -0.07 -16.54 13.25
C GLY A 41 0.33 -15.15 12.77
N ASP A 42 1.59 -14.73 12.98
CA ASP A 42 2.15 -13.54 12.33
C ASP A 42 2.16 -13.71 10.81
N ARG A 43 2.28 -12.57 10.12
CA ARG A 43 2.54 -12.56 8.68
C ARG A 43 3.92 -13.18 8.37
N PRO A 44 4.11 -13.71 7.15
CA PRO A 44 5.40 -14.28 6.73
C PRO A 44 6.53 -13.24 6.73
N ASP A 45 7.78 -13.67 6.93
CA ASP A 45 8.96 -12.79 6.86
C ASP A 45 9.23 -12.28 5.44
N GLU A 46 8.66 -12.92 4.43
CA GLU A 46 8.65 -12.48 3.05
C GLU A 46 7.89 -11.15 2.91
N CYS A 47 6.84 -10.93 3.70
CA CYS A 47 6.13 -9.66 3.76
C CYS A 47 6.98 -8.52 4.32
N VAL A 48 7.67 -8.84 5.42
CA VAL A 48 8.97 -8.27 5.83
C VAL A 48 9.77 -7.59 4.71
N LYS A 49 10.39 -8.48 3.96
CA LYS A 49 11.37 -8.19 2.90
C LYS A 49 10.73 -7.45 1.73
N ALA A 50 9.52 -7.82 1.31
CA ALA A 50 8.82 -7.14 0.22
C ALA A 50 8.54 -5.67 0.56
N CYS A 51 8.13 -5.36 1.79
CA CYS A 51 7.95 -3.98 2.25
C CYS A 51 9.26 -3.20 2.30
N ILE A 52 10.34 -3.82 2.80
CA ILE A 52 11.68 -3.21 2.80
C ILE A 52 12.12 -2.89 1.36
N ASN A 53 12.03 -3.87 0.46
CA ASN A 53 12.42 -3.71 -0.94
C ASN A 53 11.61 -2.62 -1.64
N ALA A 54 10.29 -2.58 -1.39
CA ALA A 54 9.41 -1.53 -1.90
C ALA A 54 9.83 -0.14 -1.42
N ILE A 55 10.12 0.02 -0.12
CA ILE A 55 10.57 1.29 0.42
C ILE A 55 11.90 1.72 -0.20
N LEU A 56 12.89 0.84 -0.26
CA LEU A 56 14.20 1.13 -0.84
C LEU A 56 14.08 1.49 -2.33
N HIS A 57 13.22 0.80 -3.07
CA HIS A 57 12.93 1.11 -4.47
C HIS A 57 12.32 2.50 -4.65
N VAL A 58 11.38 2.89 -3.78
CA VAL A 58 10.69 4.19 -3.86
C VAL A 58 11.62 5.35 -3.51
N ILE A 59 12.47 5.21 -2.49
CA ILE A 59 13.36 6.30 -2.03
C ILE A 59 14.69 6.39 -2.76
N ASP A 60 14.95 5.47 -3.70
CA ASP A 60 16.15 5.49 -4.55
C ASP A 60 16.39 6.89 -5.13
N GLU A 61 17.63 7.37 -5.04
CA GLU A 61 17.97 8.75 -5.37
C GLU A 61 17.73 9.11 -6.84
N LYS A 62 17.88 8.13 -7.75
CA LYS A 62 17.66 8.33 -9.19
C LYS A 62 16.17 8.28 -9.52
N ARG A 63 15.41 7.44 -8.80
CA ARG A 63 13.97 7.27 -9.05
C ARG A 63 13.11 8.32 -8.36
N ARG A 64 13.29 8.54 -7.05
CA ARG A 64 12.40 9.35 -6.19
C ARG A 64 10.93 9.06 -6.50
N GLY A 65 10.50 7.82 -6.29
CA GLY A 65 9.24 7.27 -6.81
C GLY A 65 7.96 7.70 -6.09
N LEU A 66 8.05 8.44 -4.98
CA LEU A 66 6.91 8.68 -4.11
C LEU A 66 5.96 9.76 -4.66
N ILE A 67 4.66 9.46 -4.70
CA ILE A 67 3.58 10.41 -4.95
C ILE A 67 2.95 10.79 -3.60
N LEU A 68 2.61 12.07 -3.42
CA LEU A 68 1.99 12.61 -2.21
C LEU A 68 0.79 13.50 -2.57
N ASP A 69 -0.09 13.74 -1.59
CA ASP A 69 -1.13 14.74 -1.72
C ASP A 69 -0.57 16.15 -1.42
N ALA A 70 -1.09 17.17 -2.11
CA ALA A 70 -0.70 18.56 -1.91
C ALA A 70 -1.10 19.11 -0.52
N ASN A 71 -2.11 18.52 0.12
CA ASN A 71 -2.63 18.97 1.42
C ASN A 71 -1.81 18.44 2.61
N GLY A 72 -0.86 17.53 2.37
CA GLY A 72 -0.01 16.91 3.38
C GLY A 72 -0.71 15.90 4.29
N GLU A 73 -1.88 15.38 3.92
CA GLU A 73 -2.66 14.42 4.70
C GLU A 73 -1.99 13.04 4.79
N ILE A 74 -1.40 12.57 3.70
CA ILE A 74 -0.61 11.32 3.67
C ILE A 74 0.63 11.47 4.54
N LEU A 75 1.37 12.59 4.41
CA LEU A 75 2.54 12.82 5.26
C LEU A 75 2.15 12.96 6.74
N LYS A 76 1.01 13.59 7.05
CA LYS A 76 0.49 13.65 8.41
C LYS A 76 0.22 12.26 8.98
N GLU A 77 -0.31 11.34 8.17
CA GLU A 77 -0.50 9.96 8.57
C GLU A 77 0.83 9.23 8.79
N TYR A 78 1.82 9.42 7.93
CA TYR A 78 3.16 8.86 8.14
C TYR A 78 3.77 9.34 9.46
N ARG A 79 3.72 10.64 9.74
CA ARG A 79 4.22 11.23 11.00
C ARG A 79 3.52 10.69 12.24
N LYS A 80 2.25 10.29 12.13
CA LYS A 80 1.49 9.70 13.23
C LYS A 80 1.95 8.27 13.55
N ASN A 81 2.39 7.53 12.53
CA ASN A 81 2.62 6.09 12.64
C ASN A 81 4.12 5.69 12.67
N LEU A 82 5.01 6.58 12.24
CA LEU A 82 6.45 6.33 12.10
C LEU A 82 7.27 7.33 12.93
N LYS A 83 8.52 6.98 13.24
CA LYS A 83 9.41 7.81 14.07
C LYS A 83 10.69 8.14 13.31
N SER A 84 10.95 9.41 13.02
CA SER A 84 12.14 9.82 12.25
C SER A 84 13.42 10.01 13.10
N SER A 85 13.43 9.61 14.37
CA SER A 85 14.55 9.77 15.32
C SER A 85 14.79 8.50 16.15
N GLY A 86 15.99 8.37 16.74
CA GLY A 86 16.38 7.22 17.56
C GLY A 86 17.23 6.20 16.79
N GLN A 87 16.91 4.91 16.95
CA GLN A 87 17.44 3.81 16.13
C GLN A 87 16.38 3.40 15.09
N PRO A 88 16.23 4.15 13.98
CA PRO A 88 15.13 3.98 13.04
C PRO A 88 15.23 2.66 12.27
N GLY A 89 14.09 2.01 12.06
CA GLY A 89 13.94 0.95 11.05
C GLY A 89 13.85 1.50 9.62
N VAL A 90 13.64 0.63 8.64
CA VAL A 90 13.57 1.03 7.21
C VAL A 90 12.38 1.97 6.93
N GLY A 91 11.22 1.74 7.52
CA GLY A 91 10.06 2.63 7.39
C GLY A 91 10.24 3.98 8.08
N ASP A 92 10.97 4.00 9.19
CA ASP A 92 11.35 5.25 9.86
C ASP A 92 12.36 6.05 9.02
N HIS A 93 13.29 5.37 8.36
CA HIS A 93 14.20 5.96 7.40
C HIS A 93 13.43 6.54 6.19
N PHE A 94 12.39 5.86 5.71
CA PHE A 94 11.46 6.40 4.72
C PHE A 94 10.84 7.71 5.18
N LEU A 95 10.28 7.79 6.38
CA LEU A 95 9.73 9.06 6.87
C LEU A 95 10.80 10.17 6.89
N LYS A 96 12.02 9.87 7.38
CA LYS A 96 13.12 10.83 7.37
C LYS A 96 13.44 11.33 5.95
N TRP A 97 13.46 10.42 4.98
CA TRP A 97 13.65 10.75 3.57
C TRP A 97 12.52 11.66 3.06
N VAL A 98 11.26 11.33 3.32
CA VAL A 98 10.10 12.15 2.89
C VAL A 98 10.20 13.55 3.47
N LEU A 99 10.51 13.68 4.76
CA LEU A 99 10.66 14.99 5.42
C LEU A 99 11.79 15.84 4.83
N THR A 100 12.84 15.18 4.32
CA THR A 100 14.03 15.83 3.76
C THR A 100 13.81 16.25 2.30
N TYR A 101 13.15 15.41 1.50
CA TYR A 101 13.13 15.56 0.04
C TYR A 101 11.77 15.91 -0.56
N GLN A 102 10.67 15.90 0.20
CA GLN A 102 9.32 16.17 -0.35
C GLN A 102 9.23 17.50 -1.14
N SER A 103 9.92 18.56 -0.68
CA SER A 103 9.91 19.87 -1.33
C SER A 103 10.71 19.91 -2.62
N SER A 104 11.54 18.88 -2.87
CA SER A 104 12.35 18.71 -4.06
C SER A 104 11.76 17.67 -5.02
N LEU A 105 10.56 17.16 -4.74
CA LEU A 105 9.86 16.28 -5.67
C LEU A 105 9.33 17.09 -6.86
N PRO A 106 9.35 16.52 -8.08
CA PRO A 106 8.68 17.09 -9.24
C PRO A 106 7.21 17.43 -8.94
N GLU A 107 6.74 18.55 -9.51
CA GLU A 107 5.37 19.05 -9.31
C GLU A 107 4.29 17.99 -9.59
N HIS A 108 4.47 17.17 -10.63
CA HIS A 108 3.52 16.12 -10.99
C HIS A 108 3.40 14.98 -9.96
N GLN A 109 4.30 14.90 -8.96
CA GLN A 109 4.22 13.93 -7.86
C GLN A 109 3.49 14.48 -6.63
N ILE A 110 3.14 15.76 -6.64
CA ILE A 110 2.37 16.43 -5.58
C ILE A 110 0.96 16.69 -6.13
N VAL A 111 0.02 15.84 -5.76
CA VAL A 111 -1.30 15.79 -6.38
C VAL A 111 -2.33 16.52 -5.53
N PRO A 112 -3.03 17.54 -6.07
CA PRO A 112 -4.11 18.18 -5.35
C PRO A 112 -5.31 17.25 -5.24
N ILE A 113 -5.93 17.23 -4.06
CA ILE A 113 -7.22 16.59 -3.78
C ILE A 113 -8.08 17.56 -2.98
N ASN A 114 -9.39 17.53 -3.17
CA ASN A 114 -10.32 18.47 -2.56
C ASN A 114 -11.30 17.73 -1.66
N LYS A 115 -11.39 18.13 -0.39
CA LYS A 115 -12.36 17.53 0.54
C LYS A 115 -13.78 17.97 0.21
N ARG A 116 -14.69 16.99 0.21
CA ARG A 116 -16.13 17.20 0.05
C ARG A 116 -16.87 16.36 1.09
N GLY A 117 -17.36 17.01 2.14
CA GLY A 117 -17.99 16.33 3.27
C GLY A 117 -16.99 15.44 4.01
N ASP A 118 -17.27 14.14 4.09
CA ASP A 118 -16.42 13.12 4.69
C ASP A 118 -15.55 12.35 3.67
N SER A 119 -15.52 12.81 2.41
CA SER A 119 -14.79 12.21 1.30
C SER A 119 -14.02 13.27 0.47
N TYR A 120 -13.64 12.93 -0.76
CA TYR A 120 -12.92 13.78 -1.71
C TYR A 120 -13.68 13.90 -3.03
N GLU A 121 -13.57 15.03 -3.71
CA GLU A 121 -14.13 15.22 -5.05
C GLU A 121 -13.52 14.24 -6.06
N GLU A 122 -12.25 13.89 -5.87
CA GLU A 122 -11.51 12.97 -6.71
C GLU A 122 -11.66 11.50 -6.28
N PHE A 123 -12.43 11.20 -5.24
CA PHE A 123 -12.74 9.81 -4.93
C PHE A 123 -13.67 9.24 -6.01
N PRO A 124 -13.35 8.08 -6.62
CA PRO A 124 -14.10 7.55 -7.76
C PRO A 124 -15.53 7.16 -7.36
N LEU A 125 -16.50 7.55 -8.18
CA LEU A 125 -17.88 7.12 -8.03
C LEU A 125 -18.00 5.67 -8.49
N HIS A 126 -18.15 4.76 -7.52
CA HIS A 126 -18.32 3.33 -7.79
C HIS A 126 -19.15 2.68 -6.68
N GLU A 127 -20.17 1.90 -7.06
CA GLU A 127 -21.11 1.29 -6.11
C GLU A 127 -20.41 0.42 -5.05
N LYS A 128 -19.43 -0.38 -5.48
CA LYS A 128 -18.64 -1.26 -4.59
C LYS A 128 -17.61 -0.52 -3.72
N LEU A 129 -17.43 0.79 -3.89
CA LEU A 129 -16.50 1.62 -3.11
C LEU A 129 -17.22 2.54 -2.10
N LYS A 130 -18.56 2.46 -1.99
CA LYS A 130 -19.34 3.30 -1.05
C LYS A 130 -18.93 3.14 0.40
N ASP A 131 -18.59 1.91 0.79
CA ASP A 131 -18.17 1.56 2.15
C ASP A 131 -16.64 1.53 2.32
N PHE A 132 -15.90 2.14 1.38
CA PHE A 132 -14.44 2.21 1.46
C PHE A 132 -14.00 2.98 2.71
N ASP A 133 -12.93 2.51 3.36
CA ASP A 133 -12.46 3.10 4.62
C ASP A 133 -12.13 4.59 4.43
N ARG A 134 -12.81 5.44 5.20
CA ARG A 134 -12.66 6.90 5.16
C ARG A 134 -11.23 7.35 5.41
N SER A 135 -10.46 6.67 6.26
CA SER A 135 -9.05 7.04 6.46
C SER A 135 -8.23 6.84 5.20
N ASP A 136 -8.58 5.83 4.40
CA ASP A 136 -7.78 5.37 3.27
C ASP A 136 -8.21 6.04 1.97
N GLN A 137 -9.40 6.69 1.94
CA GLN A 137 -9.92 7.38 0.75
C GLN A 137 -8.95 8.41 0.17
N LYS A 138 -8.09 9.02 0.99
CA LYS A 138 -7.07 9.97 0.53
C LYS A 138 -6.09 9.35 -0.48
N PHE A 139 -5.71 8.09 -0.28
CA PHE A 139 -4.82 7.39 -1.23
C PHE A 139 -5.53 7.15 -2.56
N ILE A 140 -6.81 6.76 -2.51
CA ILE A 140 -7.62 6.52 -3.72
C ILE A 140 -7.87 7.83 -4.47
N ALA A 141 -8.16 8.92 -3.76
CA ALA A 141 -8.34 10.25 -4.35
C ALA A 141 -7.07 10.70 -5.08
N VAL A 142 -5.91 10.58 -4.43
CA VAL A 142 -4.62 10.92 -5.08
C VAL A 142 -4.36 10.02 -6.28
N ALA A 143 -4.59 8.71 -6.15
CA ALA A 143 -4.40 7.78 -7.26
C ALA A 143 -5.26 8.14 -8.47
N ASN A 144 -6.52 8.50 -8.20
CA ASN A 144 -7.48 8.89 -9.23
C ASN A 144 -7.11 10.25 -9.88
N ALA A 145 -6.58 11.18 -9.09
CA ALA A 145 -6.24 12.54 -9.51
C ALA A 145 -4.86 12.66 -10.20
N TYR A 146 -3.93 11.72 -9.96
CA TYR A 146 -2.53 11.80 -10.40
C TYR A 146 -2.34 12.08 -11.89
N GLY A 147 -3.15 11.48 -12.76
CA GLY A 147 -3.00 11.64 -14.20
C GLY A 147 -4.27 11.35 -15.00
N LYS A 148 -4.45 12.11 -16.08
CA LYS A 148 -5.59 11.94 -17.00
C LYS A 148 -5.55 10.63 -17.78
N LYS A 149 -4.34 10.14 -18.11
CA LYS A 149 -4.13 8.94 -18.94
C LYS A 149 -3.86 7.66 -18.13
N LYS A 150 -3.25 7.79 -16.95
CA LYS A 150 -2.89 6.67 -16.09
C LYS A 150 -3.02 7.11 -14.63
N LYS A 151 -3.67 6.28 -13.82
CA LYS A 151 -3.81 6.47 -12.38
C LYS A 151 -2.54 6.03 -11.67
N ALA A 152 -2.26 6.58 -10.49
CA ALA A 152 -1.10 6.16 -9.73
C ALA A 152 -1.34 4.76 -9.12
N PRO A 153 -0.42 3.80 -9.30
CA PRO A 153 -0.49 2.55 -8.56
C PRO A 153 -0.23 2.79 -7.06
N ILE A 154 -0.84 1.95 -6.23
CA ILE A 154 -0.73 2.03 -4.76
C ILE A 154 -0.03 0.77 -4.27
N LEU A 155 1.06 0.93 -3.54
CA LEU A 155 1.70 -0.16 -2.80
C LEU A 155 0.96 -0.40 -1.49
N GLN A 156 0.54 -1.63 -1.23
CA GLN A 156 -0.24 -2.02 -0.05
C GLN A 156 0.37 -3.29 0.56
N ALA A 157 0.60 -3.31 1.87
CA ALA A 157 1.14 -4.47 2.59
C ALA A 157 0.05 -5.39 3.15
N THR A 158 -0.48 -5.14 4.36
CA THR A 158 -1.20 -6.15 5.14
C THR A 158 -2.66 -5.84 5.51
N ASP A 159 -3.23 -4.69 5.14
CA ASP A 159 -4.66 -4.42 5.36
C ASP A 159 -5.55 -5.27 4.45
N SER A 160 -6.06 -6.36 5.02
CA SER A 160 -6.99 -7.28 4.36
C SER A 160 -8.25 -6.65 3.75
N LYS A 161 -8.77 -5.52 4.26
CA LYS A 161 -10.00 -4.92 3.71
C LYS A 161 -9.83 -4.50 2.25
N TRP A 162 -8.62 -4.07 1.89
CA TRP A 162 -8.27 -3.67 0.52
C TRP A 162 -8.44 -4.81 -0.49
N TRP A 163 -8.36 -6.07 -0.04
CA TRP A 163 -8.62 -7.22 -0.90
C TRP A 163 -10.03 -7.24 -1.45
N GLY A 164 -11.03 -6.89 -0.63
CA GLY A 164 -12.44 -6.86 -1.05
C GLY A 164 -12.80 -5.68 -1.95
N TRP A 165 -11.90 -4.70 -2.09
CA TRP A 165 -12.09 -3.54 -2.98
C TRP A 165 -11.23 -3.61 -4.24
N LYS A 166 -10.33 -4.61 -4.37
CA LYS A 166 -9.34 -4.64 -5.45
C LYS A 166 -9.96 -4.69 -6.84
N GLU A 167 -11.06 -5.44 -7.02
CA GLU A 167 -11.75 -5.52 -8.32
C GLU A 167 -12.40 -4.17 -8.65
N ALA A 168 -13.08 -3.56 -7.69
CA ALA A 168 -13.74 -2.26 -7.87
C ALA A 168 -12.73 -1.14 -8.14
N LEU A 169 -11.57 -1.17 -7.47
CA LEU A 169 -10.46 -0.25 -7.74
C LEU A 169 -9.89 -0.47 -9.14
N SER A 170 -9.74 -1.73 -9.57
CA SER A 170 -9.30 -2.07 -10.92
C SER A 170 -10.28 -1.62 -12.00
N GLU A 171 -11.59 -1.77 -11.76
CA GLU A 171 -12.68 -1.31 -12.65
C GLU A 171 -12.61 0.21 -12.90
N VAL A 172 -12.15 1.00 -11.93
CA VAL A 172 -11.91 2.46 -12.08
C VAL A 172 -10.47 2.81 -12.49
N GLY A 173 -9.66 1.80 -12.84
CA GLY A 173 -8.31 1.95 -13.36
C GLY A 173 -7.23 2.21 -12.30
N ILE A 174 -7.51 2.00 -11.02
CA ILE A 174 -6.54 2.11 -9.92
C ILE A 174 -5.96 0.73 -9.64
N GLU A 175 -4.65 0.62 -9.86
CA GLU A 175 -3.90 -0.60 -9.58
C GLU A 175 -3.43 -0.63 -8.11
N VAL A 176 -3.80 -1.68 -7.39
CA VAL A 176 -3.28 -1.97 -6.05
C VAL A 176 -2.27 -3.10 -6.15
N ILE A 177 -1.02 -2.80 -5.79
CA ILE A 177 0.08 -3.76 -5.78
C ILE A 177 0.22 -4.26 -4.35
N PHE A 178 -0.35 -5.44 -4.10
CA PHE A 178 -0.20 -6.14 -2.84
C PHE A 178 1.22 -6.71 -2.72
N LEU A 179 1.98 -6.25 -1.72
CA LEU A 179 3.31 -6.78 -1.42
C LEU A 179 3.26 -8.14 -0.72
N CYS A 180 2.06 -8.56 -0.30
CA CYS A 180 1.78 -9.75 0.50
C CYS A 180 0.47 -10.43 0.08
N PRO A 181 0.25 -10.74 -1.21
CA PRO A 181 -1.07 -11.09 -1.72
C PRO A 181 -1.68 -12.30 -1.00
N GLU A 182 -0.92 -13.38 -0.80
CA GLU A 182 -1.41 -14.59 -0.12
C GLU A 182 -1.81 -14.34 1.34
N TYR A 183 -1.06 -13.50 2.06
CA TYR A 183 -1.37 -13.16 3.44
C TYR A 183 -2.65 -12.31 3.52
N VAL A 184 -2.74 -11.30 2.66
CA VAL A 184 -3.87 -10.37 2.61
C VAL A 184 -5.15 -11.11 2.23
N GLU A 185 -5.09 -11.95 1.18
CA GLU A 185 -6.19 -12.82 0.75
C GLU A 185 -6.68 -13.71 1.89
N ARG A 186 -5.78 -14.48 2.49
CA ARG A 186 -6.12 -15.37 3.61
C ARG A 186 -6.77 -14.61 4.76
N LYS A 187 -6.20 -13.46 5.16
CA LYS A 187 -6.76 -12.64 6.24
C LYS A 187 -8.11 -12.03 5.88
N PHE A 188 -8.33 -11.69 4.62
CA PHE A 188 -9.63 -11.23 4.16
C PHE A 188 -10.66 -12.35 4.25
N THR A 189 -10.37 -13.54 3.73
CA THR A 189 -11.28 -14.71 3.78
C THR A 189 -11.59 -15.13 5.21
N GLU A 190 -10.61 -15.13 6.12
CA GLU A 190 -10.81 -15.39 7.55
C GLU A 190 -11.78 -14.37 8.20
N LYS A 191 -11.68 -13.10 7.82
CA LYS A 191 -12.46 -12.00 8.41
C LYS A 191 -13.85 -11.85 7.78
N PHE A 192 -13.99 -12.22 6.51
CA PHE A 192 -15.22 -12.04 5.71
C PHE A 192 -15.61 -13.34 4.99
N PRO A 193 -15.89 -14.44 5.72
CA PRO A 193 -16.13 -15.78 5.15
C PRO A 193 -17.40 -15.87 4.27
N ASN A 194 -18.26 -14.84 4.28
CA ASN A 194 -19.52 -14.80 3.54
C ASN A 194 -19.44 -13.91 2.28
N HIS A 195 -18.32 -13.24 2.05
CA HIS A 195 -18.19 -12.29 0.94
C HIS A 195 -18.25 -13.00 -0.44
N GLU A 196 -17.65 -14.19 -0.55
CA GLU A 196 -17.64 -14.97 -1.80
C GLU A 196 -19.02 -15.56 -2.18
N ARG A 197 -19.93 -15.71 -1.21
CA ARG A 197 -21.27 -16.30 -1.45
C ARG A 197 -22.25 -15.35 -2.15
N ASN A 198 -21.90 -14.08 -2.29
CA ASN A 198 -22.71 -13.07 -2.97
C ASN A 198 -22.21 -12.73 -4.39
N LEU A 199 -21.24 -13.50 -4.90
CA LEU A 199 -20.68 -13.38 -6.25
C LEU A 199 -21.11 -14.54 -7.17
N GLN A 200 -22.01 -15.42 -6.72
CA GLN A 200 -22.72 -16.44 -7.50
C GLN A 200 -24.17 -16.02 -7.70
#